data_AF-A0A9D8KQJ0-F1
#
_entry.id   AF-A0A9D8KQJ0-F1
#
_cell.length_a   1.000
_cell.length_b   1.000
_cell.length_c   1.000
_cell.angle_alpha   90.00
_cell.angle_beta   90.00
_cell.angle_gamma   90.00
#
_symmetry.space_group_name_H-M   'P 1'
#
loop_
_entity.id
_entity.type
_entity.pdbx_description
1 polymer ?
#
loop_
_entity_poly.entity_id
_entity_poly.type
_entity_poly.pdbx_seq_one_letter_code
_entity_poly.pdbx_strand_id
1 'polypeptide(L)'
;MPTIFLSYSTKDHYFAELASIKLAESGIMLWRDHGQLRAGSDWRDGIERGISDSVAVLVALSENSASSSYVTFEWAYGLGKGKTILPVRLEPCKVHPRLEPIQHLDFSMPGQLPWNLLVERIRELESESPSQEDLDAVGAMPDIPPQDPRVNSILSYLRQRGYQFVSYDRIRSRIDPTLTDDILDGLVRDNRSTFRPAKLKDGKHGLGKLVP
;
A
#
# COMPACT_ATOMS: atom_id res chain seq x y z
N MET A 1 -13.14 -5.72 9.74
CA MET A 1 -12.13 -5.34 10.75
C MET A 1 -10.80 -5.40 10.03
N PRO A 2 -10.10 -4.28 9.80
CA PRO A 2 -8.91 -4.25 8.97
C PRO A 2 -7.79 -5.04 9.63
N THR A 3 -7.05 -5.79 8.82
CA THR A 3 -5.88 -6.54 9.26
C THR A 3 -4.63 -5.82 8.82
N ILE A 4 -3.69 -5.61 9.73
CA ILE A 4 -2.38 -5.03 9.46
C ILE A 4 -1.32 -6.08 9.74
N PHE A 5 -0.41 -6.26 8.80
CA PHE A 5 0.72 -7.16 8.99
C PHE A 5 1.80 -6.42 9.78
N LEU A 6 2.26 -6.99 10.89
CA LEU A 6 3.41 -6.48 11.63
C LEU A 6 4.69 -7.21 11.20
N SER A 7 5.60 -6.48 10.56
CA SER A 7 6.98 -6.90 10.36
C SER A 7 7.86 -6.34 11.47
N TYR A 8 8.44 -7.23 12.27
CA TYR A 8 9.24 -6.88 13.45
C TYR A 8 10.27 -7.96 13.77
N SER A 9 11.34 -7.59 14.46
CA SER A 9 12.25 -8.57 15.04
C SER A 9 11.63 -9.19 16.29
N THR A 10 11.76 -10.50 16.47
CA THR A 10 11.28 -11.21 17.67
C THR A 10 11.88 -10.66 18.98
N LYS A 11 13.05 -10.01 18.90
CA LYS A 11 13.67 -9.29 20.02
C LYS A 11 12.85 -8.08 20.49
N ASP A 12 12.02 -7.52 19.61
CA ASP A 12 11.16 -6.36 19.86
C ASP A 12 9.72 -6.77 20.20
N HIS A 13 9.52 -8.00 20.70
CA HIS A 13 8.20 -8.56 21.02
C HIS A 13 7.34 -7.70 21.95
N TYR A 14 7.95 -6.92 22.86
CA TYR A 14 7.23 -6.00 23.73
C TYR A 14 6.39 -4.98 22.94
N PHE A 15 6.92 -4.50 21.81
CA PHE A 15 6.20 -3.57 20.94
C PHE A 15 5.06 -4.30 20.22
N ALA A 16 5.29 -5.53 19.75
CA ALA A 16 4.27 -6.32 19.09
C ALA A 16 3.06 -6.58 20.02
N GLU A 17 3.28 -6.95 21.27
CA GLU A 17 2.21 -7.12 22.27
C GLU A 17 1.45 -5.81 22.52
N LEU A 18 2.18 -4.71 22.74
CA LEU A 18 1.57 -3.40 22.98
C LEU A 18 0.75 -2.92 21.78
N ALA A 19 1.29 -3.09 20.56
CA ALA A 19 0.60 -2.74 19.32
C ALA A 19 -0.66 -3.58 19.11
N SER A 20 -0.60 -4.89 19.38
CA SER A 20 -1.78 -5.76 19.32
C SER A 20 -2.90 -5.25 20.24
N ILE A 21 -2.58 -4.87 21.48
CA ILE A 21 -3.56 -4.34 22.45
C ILE A 21 -4.12 -3.00 21.95
N LYS A 22 -3.26 -2.05 21.61
CA LYS A 22 -3.65 -0.67 21.25
C LYS A 22 -4.45 -0.60 19.95
N LEU A 23 -4.11 -1.42 18.97
CA LEU A 23 -4.86 -1.50 17.72
C LEU A 23 -6.18 -2.25 17.89
N ALA A 24 -6.23 -3.28 18.74
CA ALA A 24 -7.47 -3.99 19.06
C ALA A 24 -8.49 -3.09 19.78
N GLU A 25 -8.05 -2.20 20.68
CA GLU A 25 -8.90 -1.16 21.30
C GLU A 25 -9.61 -0.29 20.25
N SER A 26 -9.00 -0.14 19.07
CA SER A 26 -9.54 0.61 17.94
C SER A 26 -10.20 -0.27 16.88
N GLY A 27 -10.43 -1.56 17.14
CA GLY A 27 -11.04 -2.50 16.19
C GLY A 27 -10.20 -2.74 14.94
N ILE A 28 -8.87 -2.82 15.10
CA ILE A 28 -7.91 -3.19 14.06
C ILE A 28 -7.21 -4.47 14.50
N MET A 29 -7.13 -5.47 13.63
CA MET A 29 -6.40 -6.71 13.90
C MET A 29 -4.95 -6.57 13.47
N LEU A 30 -4.02 -6.98 14.33
CA LEU A 30 -2.60 -7.05 14.01
C LEU A 30 -2.24 -8.50 13.73
N TRP A 31 -1.95 -8.81 12.47
CA TRP A 31 -1.40 -10.10 12.08
C TRP A 31 0.10 -10.09 12.32
N ARG A 32 0.62 -11.14 12.95
CA ARG A 32 2.06 -11.37 13.11
C ARG A 32 2.35 -12.86 13.16
N ASP A 33 3.55 -13.23 12.73
CA ASP A 33 4.04 -14.57 13.00
C ASP A 33 4.47 -14.67 14.49
N HIS A 34 3.90 -15.62 15.22
CA HIS A 34 4.25 -15.91 16.62
C HIS A 34 5.55 -16.73 16.74
N GLY A 35 6.29 -16.93 15.65
CA GLY A 35 7.60 -17.57 15.67
C GLY A 35 7.55 -19.08 15.86
N GLN A 36 6.42 -19.73 15.57
CA GLN A 36 6.37 -21.20 15.50
C GLN A 36 6.92 -21.67 14.15
N LEU A 37 8.24 -21.53 13.97
CA LEU A 37 8.98 -22.23 12.92
C LEU A 37 8.93 -23.74 13.19
N ARG A 38 7.87 -24.41 12.74
CA ARG A 38 7.87 -25.87 12.64
C ARG A 38 8.76 -26.24 11.45
N ALA A 39 9.80 -27.02 11.71
CA ALA A 39 10.64 -27.57 10.66
C ALA A 39 9.77 -28.42 9.72
N GLY A 40 9.80 -28.14 8.41
CA GLY A 40 9.11 -28.91 7.37
C GLY A 40 7.77 -28.36 6.87
N SER A 41 7.25 -27.26 7.42
CA SER A 41 6.08 -26.55 6.88
C SER A 41 6.49 -25.34 6.03
N ASP A 42 5.75 -25.07 4.96
CA ASP A 42 5.90 -23.90 4.08
C ASP A 42 5.50 -22.61 4.81
N TRP A 43 6.36 -22.19 5.75
CA TRP A 43 6.17 -21.01 6.60
C TRP A 43 6.09 -19.72 5.77
N ARG A 44 6.71 -19.72 4.59
CA ARG A 44 6.66 -18.60 3.64
C ARG A 44 5.24 -18.37 3.13
N ASP A 45 4.51 -19.43 2.76
CA ASP A 45 3.14 -19.30 2.28
C ASP A 45 2.20 -18.66 3.32
N GLY A 46 2.46 -18.89 4.61
CA GLY A 46 1.69 -18.28 5.70
C GLY A 46 1.93 -16.77 5.79
N ILE A 47 3.19 -16.34 5.70
CA ILE A 47 3.58 -14.93 5.72
C ILE A 47 3.12 -14.21 4.47
N GLU A 48 3.34 -14.81 3.31
CA GLU A 48 2.93 -14.24 2.02
C GLU A 48 1.42 -14.02 1.97
N ARG A 49 0.63 -14.99 2.48
CA ARG A 49 -0.81 -14.83 2.67
C ARG A 49 -1.13 -13.74 3.69
N GLY A 50 -0.48 -13.75 4.86
CA GLY A 50 -0.66 -12.72 5.88
C GLY A 50 -0.44 -11.30 5.34
N ILE A 51 0.61 -11.10 4.54
CA ILE A 51 0.90 -9.83 3.88
C ILE A 51 -0.17 -9.51 2.83
N SER A 52 -0.55 -10.50 2.01
CA SER A 52 -1.53 -10.33 0.93
C SER A 52 -2.92 -10.00 1.44
N ASP A 53 -3.33 -10.57 2.56
CA ASP A 53 -4.65 -10.37 3.18
C ASP A 53 -4.70 -9.10 4.05
N SER A 54 -3.55 -8.50 4.35
CA SER A 54 -3.46 -7.28 5.14
C SER A 54 -3.63 -6.03 4.28
N VAL A 55 -4.21 -4.99 4.88
CA VAL A 55 -4.40 -3.67 4.25
C VAL A 55 -3.05 -2.97 4.03
N ALA A 56 -2.13 -3.13 4.99
CA ALA A 56 -0.81 -2.53 4.95
C ALA A 56 0.19 -3.37 5.76
N VAL A 57 1.48 -3.07 5.58
CA VAL A 57 2.58 -3.65 6.35
C VAL A 57 3.13 -2.57 7.29
N LEU A 58 2.96 -2.80 8.59
CA LEU A 58 3.56 -2.02 9.66
C LEU A 58 4.97 -2.55 9.93
N VAL A 59 5.99 -1.70 9.80
CA VAL A 59 7.39 -2.11 10.00
C VAL A 59 7.92 -1.44 11.26
N ALA A 60 8.22 -2.24 12.27
CA ALA A 60 8.88 -1.77 13.49
C ALA A 60 10.38 -1.56 13.22
N LEU A 61 10.81 -0.30 13.13
CA LEU A 61 12.21 0.07 12.91
C LEU A 61 12.96 0.12 14.25
N SER A 62 13.95 -0.76 14.37
CA SER A 62 14.89 -0.89 15.46
C SER A 62 16.22 -1.41 14.91
N GLU A 63 17.29 -1.41 15.70
CA GLU A 63 18.56 -2.00 15.28
C GLU A 63 18.43 -3.52 15.04
N ASN A 64 17.60 -4.18 15.85
CA ASN A 64 17.28 -5.61 15.70
C ASN A 64 16.55 -5.91 14.40
N SER A 65 15.65 -5.01 13.97
CA SER A 65 14.87 -5.17 12.75
C SER A 65 15.67 -4.78 11.50
N ALA A 66 16.52 -3.76 11.60
CA ALA A 66 17.43 -3.33 10.53
C ALA A 66 18.45 -4.40 10.14
N SER A 67 18.88 -5.23 11.10
CA SER A 67 19.81 -6.36 10.88
C SER A 67 19.11 -7.67 10.52
N SER A 68 17.77 -7.71 10.52
CA SER A 68 17.00 -8.93 10.24
C SER A 68 16.72 -9.08 8.75
N SER A 69 17.27 -10.16 8.16
CA SER A 69 16.95 -10.54 6.77
C SER A 69 15.49 -10.92 6.58
N TYR A 70 14.84 -11.40 7.64
CA TYR A 70 13.44 -11.78 7.62
C TYR A 70 12.53 -10.55 7.58
N VAL A 71 12.76 -9.56 8.45
CA VAL A 71 12.06 -8.27 8.41
C VAL A 71 12.27 -7.63 7.04
N THR A 72 13.51 -7.67 6.53
CA THR A 72 13.84 -7.20 5.18
C THR A 72 13.01 -7.86 4.10
N PHE A 73 12.89 -9.19 4.15
CA PHE A 73 12.06 -9.94 3.21
C PHE A 73 10.59 -9.53 3.28
N GLU A 74 10.01 -9.43 4.48
CA GLU A 74 8.58 -9.14 4.66
C GLU A 74 8.19 -7.77 4.11
N TRP A 75 8.88 -6.69 4.51
CA TRP A 75 8.52 -5.36 4.01
C TRP A 75 8.84 -5.22 2.52
N ALA A 76 9.89 -5.87 2.01
CA ALA A 76 10.21 -5.85 0.58
C ALA A 76 9.16 -6.61 -0.24
N TYR A 77 8.70 -7.75 0.28
CA TYR A 77 7.61 -8.53 -0.33
C TYR A 77 6.31 -7.73 -0.34
N GLY A 78 5.94 -7.12 0.78
CA GLY A 78 4.77 -6.23 0.87
C GLY A 78 4.84 -5.09 -0.14
N LEU A 79 6.01 -4.44 -0.24
CA LEU A 79 6.24 -3.38 -1.24
C LEU A 79 6.08 -3.91 -2.68
N GLY A 80 6.60 -5.10 -2.96
CA GLY A 80 6.44 -5.78 -4.26
C GLY A 80 4.99 -6.15 -4.59
N LYS A 81 4.16 -6.40 -3.57
CA LYS A 81 2.71 -6.63 -3.70
C LYS A 81 1.88 -5.34 -3.75
N GLY A 82 2.52 -4.16 -3.79
CA GLY A 82 1.84 -2.87 -3.80
C GLY A 82 1.19 -2.51 -2.47
N LYS A 83 1.55 -3.17 -1.37
CA LYS A 83 1.06 -2.83 -0.04
C LYS A 83 1.70 -1.53 0.43
N THR A 84 0.91 -0.69 1.10
CA THR A 84 1.44 0.48 1.79
C THR A 84 2.35 0.02 2.93
N ILE A 85 3.56 0.57 2.97
CA ILE A 85 4.51 0.36 4.08
C ILE A 85 4.34 1.50 5.07
N LEU A 86 4.09 1.15 6.33
CA LEU A 86 3.95 2.08 7.46
C LEU A 86 5.13 1.86 8.42
N PRO A 87 6.20 2.67 8.34
CA PRO A 87 7.31 2.53 9.26
C PRO A 87 7.00 3.19 10.61
N VAL A 88 7.32 2.48 11.70
CA VAL A 88 7.22 2.96 13.08
C VAL A 88 8.58 2.83 13.74
N ARG A 89 9.17 3.95 14.14
CA ARG A 89 10.52 3.99 14.71
C ARG A 89 10.50 3.76 16.21
N LEU A 90 11.01 2.63 16.66
CA LEU A 90 11.11 2.29 18.09
C LEU A 90 12.36 2.89 18.75
N GLU A 91 13.42 3.07 17.97
CA GLU A 91 14.69 3.65 18.41
C GLU A 91 15.45 4.20 17.19
N PRO A 92 16.44 5.07 17.38
CA PRO A 92 17.36 5.44 16.30
C PRO A 92 18.08 4.19 15.77
N CYS A 93 17.95 3.90 14.48
CA CYS A 93 18.58 2.77 13.82
C CYS A 93 18.98 3.11 12.38
N LYS A 94 19.82 2.28 11.77
CA LYS A 94 20.16 2.42 10.35
C LYS A 94 19.01 1.92 9.47
N VAL A 95 18.21 2.86 8.96
CA VAL A 95 17.08 2.54 8.07
C VAL A 95 17.59 2.09 6.70
N HIS A 96 16.94 1.08 6.12
CA HIS A 96 17.29 0.63 4.77
C HIS A 96 16.99 1.75 3.74
N PRO A 97 17.85 2.01 2.74
CA PRO A 97 17.68 3.13 1.78
C PRO A 97 16.32 3.15 1.06
N ARG A 98 15.70 1.99 0.89
CA ARG A 98 14.36 1.89 0.28
C ARG A 98 13.24 2.45 1.17
N LEU A 99 13.43 2.45 2.48
CA LEU A 99 12.48 2.94 3.48
C LEU A 99 12.76 4.39 3.89
N GLU A 100 13.97 4.92 3.67
CA GLU A 100 14.33 6.31 4.01
C GLU A 100 13.38 7.38 3.45
N PRO A 101 12.88 7.29 2.20
CA PRO A 101 11.96 8.29 1.66
C PRO A 101 10.54 8.19 2.26
N ILE A 102 10.24 7.13 3.01
CA ILE A 102 8.92 6.88 3.58
C ILE A 102 8.86 7.54 4.96
N GLN A 103 7.89 8.43 5.15
CA GLN A 103 7.68 9.07 6.45
C GLN A 103 7.32 8.02 7.51
N HIS A 104 7.98 8.09 8.67
CA HIS A 104 7.74 7.20 9.79
C HIS A 104 7.00 7.90 10.92
N LEU A 105 6.28 7.12 11.73
CA LEU A 105 5.80 7.57 13.02
C LEU A 105 6.86 7.28 14.09
N ASP A 106 7.11 8.25 14.96
CA ASP A 106 8.13 8.11 16.00
C ASP A 106 7.54 7.52 17.28
N PHE A 107 8.01 6.34 17.66
CA PHE A 107 7.64 5.60 18.87
C PHE A 107 8.83 5.48 19.84
N SER A 108 9.92 6.21 19.60
CA SER A 108 11.13 6.15 20.43
C SER A 108 11.05 6.91 21.75
N MET A 109 10.02 7.75 21.92
CA MET A 109 9.82 8.56 23.12
C MET A 109 8.66 8.04 23.98
N PRO A 110 8.95 7.45 25.15
CA PRO A 110 7.92 7.06 26.11
C PRO A 110 7.01 8.24 26.49
N GLY A 111 5.70 8.03 26.48
CA GLY A 111 4.70 9.06 26.81
C GLY A 111 4.22 9.92 25.63
N GLN A 112 4.86 9.82 24.46
CA GLN A 112 4.43 10.53 23.24
C GLN A 112 4.12 9.58 22.08
N LEU A 113 3.71 8.35 22.40
CA LEU A 113 3.44 7.32 21.38
C LEU A 113 2.22 7.72 20.52
N PRO A 114 2.39 7.96 19.21
CA PRO A 114 1.35 8.54 18.35
C PRO A 114 0.36 7.47 17.85
N TRP A 115 -0.24 6.71 18.76
CA TRP A 115 -1.21 5.64 18.44
C TRP A 115 -2.40 6.16 17.63
N ASN A 116 -2.92 7.35 17.97
CA ASN A 116 -4.05 7.94 17.26
C ASN A 116 -3.73 8.21 15.79
N LEU A 117 -2.53 8.73 15.48
CA LEU A 117 -2.10 8.98 14.11
C LEU A 117 -1.93 7.67 13.32
N LEU A 118 -1.41 6.62 13.98
CA LEU A 118 -1.31 5.31 13.37
C LEU A 118 -2.70 4.73 13.03
N VAL A 119 -3.64 4.81 13.97
CA VAL A 119 -5.02 4.34 13.78
C VAL A 119 -5.72 5.12 12.67
N GLU A 120 -5.61 6.45 12.68
CA GLU A 120 -6.17 7.32 11.64
C GLU A 120 -5.63 6.93 10.27
N ARG A 121 -4.31 6.77 10.13
CA ARG A 121 -3.70 6.36 8.87
C ARG A 121 -4.15 4.98 8.40
N ILE A 122 -4.32 4.03 9.31
CA ILE A 122 -4.84 2.69 8.97
C ILE A 122 -6.29 2.78 8.45
N ARG A 123 -7.12 3.63 9.06
CA ARG A 123 -8.52 3.82 8.65
C ARG A 123 -8.64 4.50 7.28
N GLU A 124 -7.76 5.47 6.99
CA GLU A 124 -7.66 6.04 5.65
C GLU A 124 -7.37 4.95 4.60
N LEU A 125 -6.39 4.09 4.87
CA LEU A 125 -6.02 2.99 3.97
C LEU A 125 -7.14 1.95 3.78
N GLU A 126 -7.90 1.66 4.84
CA GLU A 126 -9.09 0.79 4.74
C GLU A 126 -10.13 1.42 3.81
N SER A 127 -10.37 2.73 3.92
CA SER A 127 -11.33 3.45 3.06
C SER A 127 -10.88 3.60 1.60
N GLU A 128 -9.57 3.52 1.36
CA GLU A 128 -8.95 3.59 0.03
C GLU A 128 -8.76 2.21 -0.63
N SER A 129 -9.04 1.11 0.09
CA SER A 129 -8.90 -0.26 -0.42
C SER A 129 -10.08 -0.62 -1.34
N PRO A 130 -9.84 -1.21 -2.53
CA PRO A 130 -10.92 -1.60 -3.45
C PRO A 130 -11.82 -2.68 -2.83
N SER A 131 -13.11 -2.63 -3.18
CA SER A 131 -14.10 -3.58 -2.65
C SER A 131 -13.86 -5.00 -3.20
N GLN A 132 -14.34 -6.03 -2.50
CA GLN A 132 -14.21 -7.42 -2.95
C GLN A 132 -14.84 -7.65 -4.35
N GLU A 133 -15.90 -6.91 -4.66
CA GLU A 133 -16.55 -6.89 -5.99
C GLU A 133 -15.63 -6.34 -7.10
N ASP A 134 -14.70 -5.43 -6.76
CA ASP A 134 -13.70 -4.91 -7.71
C ASP A 134 -12.54 -5.91 -7.93
N LEU A 135 -12.24 -6.77 -6.95
CA LEU A 135 -11.13 -7.75 -7.02
C LEU A 135 -11.51 -8.98 -7.86
N ASP A 136 -12.76 -9.44 -7.77
CA ASP A 136 -13.25 -10.60 -8.54
C ASP A 136 -13.37 -10.29 -10.05
N ALA A 137 -13.44 -9.02 -10.43
CA ALA A 137 -13.45 -8.57 -11.82
C ALA A 137 -12.07 -8.61 -12.52
N VAL A 138 -10.96 -8.80 -11.77
CA VAL A 138 -9.57 -8.71 -12.27
C VAL A 138 -9.00 -10.06 -12.73
N GLY A 139 -9.67 -11.19 -12.40
CA GLY A 139 -9.15 -12.54 -12.61
C GLY A 139 -9.05 -13.07 -14.05
N ALA A 140 -9.39 -12.28 -15.08
CA ALA A 140 -9.33 -12.75 -16.47
C ALA A 140 -8.82 -11.67 -17.44
N MET A 141 -7.66 -11.93 -18.06
CA MET A 141 -7.21 -11.56 -19.43
C MET A 141 -5.81 -10.87 -19.56
N PRO A 142 -5.13 -11.04 -20.72
CA PRO A 142 -3.66 -11.09 -20.82
C PRO A 142 -2.96 -9.77 -21.21
N ASP A 143 -1.66 -9.74 -20.91
CA ASP A 143 -0.69 -8.66 -21.15
C ASP A 143 -0.46 -8.30 -22.63
N ILE A 144 -0.82 -7.06 -23.01
CA ILE A 144 -0.12 -6.26 -24.04
C ILE A 144 -0.07 -4.80 -23.54
N PRO A 145 1.10 -4.20 -23.25
CA PRO A 145 1.18 -2.81 -22.85
C PRO A 145 0.93 -1.86 -24.05
N PRO A 146 0.16 -0.76 -23.90
CA PRO A 146 -0.07 0.19 -25.00
C PRO A 146 1.16 1.07 -25.31
N GLN A 147 1.35 1.44 -26.59
CA GLN A 147 2.51 2.20 -27.09
C GLN A 147 2.34 3.74 -27.11
N ASP A 148 1.23 4.32 -26.61
CA ASP A 148 0.98 5.77 -26.68
C ASP A 148 1.69 6.56 -25.54
N PRO A 149 2.53 7.56 -25.85
CA PRO A 149 3.22 8.39 -24.84
C PRO A 149 2.30 9.11 -23.85
N ARG A 150 1.07 9.46 -24.27
CA ARG A 150 0.06 10.12 -23.42
C ARG A 150 -0.49 9.16 -22.39
N VAL A 151 -0.73 7.91 -22.79
CA VAL A 151 -1.14 6.81 -21.88
C VAL A 151 -0.07 6.58 -20.82
N ASN A 152 1.21 6.53 -21.22
CA ASN A 152 2.32 6.35 -20.30
C ASN A 152 2.47 7.50 -19.30
N SER A 153 2.26 8.74 -19.74
CA SER A 153 2.32 9.94 -18.88
C SER A 153 1.17 9.98 -17.86
N ILE A 154 -0.01 9.53 -18.27
CA ILE A 154 -1.16 9.40 -17.37
C ILE A 154 -0.93 8.26 -16.37
N LEU A 155 -0.45 7.10 -16.82
CA LEU A 155 -0.14 5.96 -15.93
C LEU A 155 0.99 6.27 -14.95
N SER A 156 2.05 6.97 -15.38
CA SER A 156 3.15 7.34 -14.49
C SER A 156 2.69 8.33 -13.43
N TYR A 157 1.89 9.34 -13.80
CA TYR A 157 1.28 10.27 -12.87
C TYR A 157 0.36 9.57 -11.87
N LEU A 158 -0.49 8.66 -12.34
CA LEU A 158 -1.38 7.85 -11.51
C LEU A 158 -0.57 7.00 -10.51
N ARG A 159 0.47 6.29 -10.97
CA ARG A 159 1.34 5.46 -10.09
C ARG A 159 2.11 6.29 -9.07
N GLN A 160 2.75 7.38 -9.49
CA GLN A 160 3.52 8.25 -8.59
C GLN A 160 2.64 8.88 -7.50
N ARG A 161 1.36 9.11 -7.81
CA ARG A 161 0.40 9.69 -6.87
C ARG A 161 -0.47 8.66 -6.14
N GLY A 162 -0.32 7.36 -6.45
CA GLY A 162 -1.16 6.29 -5.90
C GLY A 162 -2.63 6.36 -6.35
N TYR A 163 -2.93 7.06 -7.45
CA TYR A 163 -4.28 7.23 -7.94
C TYR A 163 -4.72 6.07 -8.83
N GLN A 164 -5.92 5.56 -8.57
CA GLN A 164 -6.62 4.64 -9.48
C GLN A 164 -7.45 5.37 -10.53
N PHE A 165 -7.89 6.59 -10.21
CA PHE A 165 -8.70 7.44 -11.09
C PHE A 165 -8.21 8.88 -11.06
N VAL A 166 -8.45 9.61 -12.13
CA VAL A 166 -8.11 11.04 -12.25
C VAL A 166 -9.15 11.75 -13.10
N SER A 167 -9.53 12.96 -12.70
CA SER A 167 -10.42 13.81 -13.51
C SER A 167 -9.70 14.38 -14.71
N TYR A 168 -10.43 14.65 -15.80
CA TYR A 168 -9.88 15.28 -16.99
C TYR A 168 -9.29 16.66 -16.68
N ASP A 169 -9.92 17.46 -15.82
CA ASP A 169 -9.36 18.73 -15.34
C ASP A 169 -8.00 18.55 -14.65
N ARG A 170 -7.82 17.45 -13.91
CA ARG A 170 -6.57 17.15 -13.20
C ARG A 170 -5.50 16.66 -14.17
N ILE A 171 -5.86 15.86 -15.18
CA ILE A 171 -4.96 15.52 -16.28
C ILE A 171 -4.49 16.81 -16.98
N ARG A 172 -5.43 17.70 -17.34
CA ARG A 172 -5.10 18.97 -18.00
C ARG A 172 -4.19 19.87 -17.17
N SER A 173 -4.46 19.99 -15.87
CA SER A 173 -3.69 20.87 -14.98
C SER A 173 -2.33 20.32 -14.55
N ARG A 174 -2.13 19.00 -14.59
CA ARG A 174 -0.92 18.36 -14.03
C ARG A 174 -0.07 17.61 -15.02
N ILE A 175 -0.62 17.24 -16.18
CA ILE A 175 0.06 16.44 -17.20
C ILE A 175 0.20 17.26 -18.47
N ASP A 176 -0.91 17.62 -19.10
CA ASP A 176 -0.89 18.35 -20.37
C ASP A 176 -2.19 19.15 -20.60
N PRO A 177 -2.14 20.49 -20.61
CA PRO A 177 -3.31 21.35 -20.75
C PRO A 177 -3.99 21.25 -22.13
N THR A 178 -3.34 20.66 -23.13
CA THR A 178 -3.88 20.50 -24.49
C THR A 178 -4.82 19.31 -24.66
N LEU A 179 -4.89 18.42 -23.65
CA LEU A 179 -5.73 17.23 -23.67
C LEU A 179 -7.21 17.58 -23.44
N THR A 180 -7.92 17.88 -24.52
CA THR A 180 -9.37 18.11 -24.50
C THR A 180 -10.14 16.86 -24.09
N ASP A 181 -11.39 17.04 -23.68
CA ASP A 181 -12.25 15.93 -23.26
C ASP A 181 -12.43 14.90 -24.39
N ASP A 182 -12.58 15.32 -25.67
CA ASP A 182 -12.63 14.42 -26.84
C ASP A 182 -11.35 13.57 -27.01
N ILE A 183 -10.18 14.17 -26.76
CA ILE A 183 -8.89 13.46 -26.85
C ILE A 183 -8.77 12.43 -25.73
N LEU A 184 -9.20 12.80 -24.51
CA LEU A 184 -9.16 11.90 -23.35
C LEU A 184 -10.17 10.76 -23.49
N ASP A 185 -11.37 11.02 -23.98
CA ASP A 185 -12.36 10.00 -24.31
C ASP A 185 -11.87 9.08 -25.44
N GLY A 186 -11.19 9.64 -26.44
CA GLY A 186 -10.50 8.87 -27.48
C GLY A 186 -9.43 7.95 -26.91
N LEU A 187 -8.56 8.47 -26.03
CA LEU A 187 -7.52 7.69 -25.36
C LEU A 187 -8.10 6.53 -24.55
N VAL A 188 -9.19 6.76 -23.81
CA VAL A 188 -9.87 5.71 -23.04
C VAL A 188 -10.49 4.67 -23.98
N ARG A 189 -11.13 5.10 -25.08
CA ARG A 189 -11.76 4.21 -26.06
C ARG A 189 -10.74 3.36 -26.79
N ASP A 190 -9.58 3.91 -27.13
CA ASP A 190 -8.55 3.26 -27.93
C ASP A 190 -7.63 2.38 -27.07
N ASN A 191 -7.60 2.60 -25.74
CA ASN A 191 -6.75 1.87 -24.79
C ASN A 191 -7.57 1.21 -23.68
N ARG A 192 -8.64 0.48 -24.04
CA ARG A 192 -9.55 -0.18 -23.09
C ARG A 192 -8.93 -1.29 -22.23
N SER A 193 -7.75 -1.79 -22.59
CA SER A 193 -6.97 -2.70 -21.73
C SER A 193 -6.29 -1.96 -20.58
N THR A 194 -6.20 -0.63 -20.66
CA THR A 194 -5.40 0.20 -19.75
C THR A 194 -6.22 1.24 -19.01
N PHE A 195 -7.24 1.80 -19.65
CA PHE A 195 -8.13 2.77 -19.05
C PHE A 195 -9.59 2.37 -19.18
N ARG A 196 -10.39 2.80 -18.21
CA ARG A 196 -11.86 2.82 -18.26
C ARG A 196 -12.37 4.25 -18.03
N PRO A 197 -13.53 4.61 -18.60
CA PRO A 197 -14.16 5.88 -18.27
C PRO A 197 -14.60 5.87 -16.80
N ALA A 198 -14.47 7.01 -16.12
CA ALA A 198 -14.85 7.18 -14.73
C ALA A 198 -15.62 8.49 -14.53
N LYS A 199 -16.60 8.48 -13.63
CA LYS A 199 -17.24 9.69 -13.10
C LYS A 199 -16.82 9.84 -11.64
N LEU A 200 -16.19 10.97 -11.32
CA LEU A 200 -15.78 11.27 -9.95
C LEU A 200 -16.97 11.76 -9.12
N LYS A 201 -16.81 11.78 -7.79
CA LYS A 201 -17.87 12.16 -6.83
C LYS A 201 -18.53 13.52 -7.11
N ASP A 202 -17.81 14.45 -7.73
CA ASP A 202 -18.30 15.78 -8.11
C ASP A 202 -19.05 15.80 -9.46
N GLY A 203 -19.34 14.63 -10.05
CA GLY A 203 -19.94 14.50 -11.39
C GLY A 203 -18.96 14.76 -12.55
N LYS A 204 -17.69 15.04 -12.24
CA LYS A 204 -16.65 15.33 -13.24
C LYS A 204 -16.23 14.08 -14.00
N HIS A 205 -16.02 14.25 -15.31
CA HIS A 205 -15.48 13.22 -16.18
C HIS A 205 -14.01 12.94 -15.87
N GLY A 206 -13.62 11.68 -16.00
CA GLY A 206 -12.30 11.19 -15.68
C GLY A 206 -12.06 9.83 -16.29
N LEU A 207 -10.88 9.30 -16.01
CA LEU A 207 -10.51 7.94 -16.38
C LEU A 207 -9.92 7.21 -15.18
N GLY A 208 -10.11 5.91 -15.15
CA GLY A 208 -9.47 4.99 -14.20
C GLY A 208 -8.48 4.08 -14.91
N LYS A 209 -7.35 3.76 -14.28
CA LYS A 209 -6.44 2.73 -14.80
C LYS A 209 -6.97 1.33 -14.50
N LEU A 210 -6.75 0.40 -15.42
CA LEU A 210 -7.07 -1.02 -15.31
C LEU A 210 -5.84 -1.88 -15.04
N VAL A 211 -4.64 -1.31 -15.19
CA VAL A 211 -3.36 -1.98 -14.94
C VAL A 211 -2.87 -1.64 -13.53
N PRO A 212 -2.34 -2.61 -12.75
CA PRO A 212 -1.80 -2.39 -11.40
C PRO A 212 -0.75 -1.27 -11.31
#